data_AF-A0A1G4IK25-F1
#
_entry.id   AF-A0A1G4IK25-F1
#
_cell.length_a   1.000
_cell.length_b   1.000
_cell.length_c   1.000
_cell.angle_alpha   90.00
_cell.angle_beta   90.00
_cell.angle_gamma   90.00
#
_symmetry.space_group_name_H-M   'P 1'
#
loop_
_entity.id
_entity.type
_entity.pdbx_description
1 polymer ?
#
loop_
_entity_poly.entity_id
_entity_poly.type
_entity_poly.pdbx_seq_one_letter_code
_entity_poly.pdbx_strand_id
1 'polypeptide(L)'
;MPPKQHRHQKKDKNDNALQNTIGFVPPGATLASVSGYRPPDAFVNRIDRNIPVPARLRHTPVSLIEAVNDFHYAMMNDEERNNFYYEVLKKHVTPETGVLEIGAGSGLLSLMAAKLGAKWVVAVEGSEELAKLARENIRANNMEHQVKVLHMMSTELKPKHLPEPPDVLLSEIFGTMMLGESALDYVVDVRNRLLKPTTKIIPQFGTQYAVPIECDALHRISSVSGWRDLDLKHMMTLQDTVSIVFAKHYGIRMNSVNFRRLSDPIELFRVDFSSSNRNDIPRRKHFDVVAKESGTAHAMLFYWKVTDDEFVMSTDPEDTVNNFPRDMQWGQALQLLDASNGPLPTPVVFTEGKNYNFECNFSGDRVILHMQLCPESGNGEMTECEGKTT
;
A
#
# COMPACT_ATOMS: atom_id res chain seq x y z
N MET A 1 68.65 16.55 50.36
CA MET A 1 68.20 16.57 51.76
C MET A 1 66.67 16.75 51.79
N PRO A 2 65.91 15.87 52.48
CA PRO A 2 64.46 16.00 52.80
C PRO A 2 64.29 16.91 54.06
N PRO A 3 63.10 17.20 54.68
CA PRO A 3 61.83 16.44 54.87
C PRO A 3 60.52 17.27 54.64
N LYS A 4 59.29 16.74 54.44
CA LYS A 4 58.34 15.88 55.21
C LYS A 4 57.65 16.48 56.46
N GLN A 5 56.35 16.80 56.27
CA GLN A 5 55.13 16.52 57.07
C GLN A 5 54.85 17.18 58.45
N HIS A 6 53.65 17.80 58.59
CA HIS A 6 52.44 17.29 59.32
C HIS A 6 51.26 18.32 59.27
N ARG A 7 50.03 17.97 58.83
CA ARG A 7 48.78 17.62 59.59
C ARG A 7 48.37 18.65 60.68
N HIS A 8 47.13 19.12 60.89
CA HIS A 8 45.78 18.61 60.60
C HIS A 8 44.66 19.68 60.85
N GLN A 9 43.51 19.50 60.15
CA GLN A 9 42.08 19.68 60.55
C GLN A 9 41.39 21.06 60.79
N LYS A 10 40.53 21.40 59.80
CA LYS A 10 39.08 21.77 59.80
C LYS A 10 38.43 22.47 61.02
N LYS A 11 37.73 23.59 60.72
CA LYS A 11 36.28 23.73 60.92
C LYS A 11 35.67 24.87 60.09
N ASP A 12 34.40 24.65 59.72
CA ASP A 12 33.56 25.33 58.73
C ASP A 12 32.98 26.69 59.12
N LYS A 13 32.54 27.45 58.11
CA LYS A 13 31.23 28.14 57.99
C LYS A 13 31.03 28.49 56.49
N ASN A 14 30.24 27.72 55.74
CA ASN A 14 28.79 27.83 55.52
C ASN A 14 28.35 29.17 54.91
N ASP A 15 28.10 29.17 53.61
CA ASP A 15 26.89 29.74 53.01
C ASP A 15 26.43 28.79 51.90
N ASN A 16 25.40 28.02 52.25
CA ASN A 16 24.68 27.10 51.39
C ASN A 16 23.20 27.34 51.73
N ALA A 17 22.49 28.10 50.91
CA ALA A 17 21.04 28.23 51.04
C ALA A 17 20.44 28.83 49.76
N LEU A 18 20.08 27.97 48.80
CA LEU A 18 18.70 27.79 48.34
C LEU A 18 18.67 26.86 47.11
N GLN A 19 18.46 25.57 47.41
CA GLN A 19 17.55 24.65 46.70
C GLN A 19 17.80 24.42 45.19
N ASN A 20 18.23 23.25 44.71
CA ASN A 20 17.74 21.91 45.05
C ASN A 20 16.24 21.86 45.36
N THR A 21 15.39 22.33 44.43
CA THR A 21 13.96 21.97 44.37
C THR A 21 13.39 22.08 42.96
N ILE A 22 13.75 21.15 42.07
CA ILE A 22 12.85 20.38 41.17
C ILE A 22 13.67 19.09 40.89
N GLY A 23 13.35 17.88 41.34
CA GLY A 23 12.07 17.29 41.72
C GLY A 23 11.55 16.45 40.55
N PHE A 24 12.14 15.27 40.33
CA PHE A 24 11.75 14.27 39.33
C PHE A 24 12.04 14.63 37.85
N VAL A 25 12.91 13.83 37.20
CA VAL A 25 13.00 13.74 35.74
C VAL A 25 12.20 12.49 35.34
N PRO A 26 11.12 12.60 34.56
CA PRO A 26 10.32 11.45 34.14
C PRO A 26 11.17 10.45 33.32
N PRO A 27 10.93 9.14 33.43
CA PRO A 27 11.49 8.18 32.49
C PRO A 27 11.07 8.57 31.06
N GLY A 28 12.04 8.94 30.21
CA GLY A 28 11.81 9.41 28.84
C GLY A 28 12.40 10.78 28.47
N ALA A 29 12.95 11.54 29.42
CA ALA A 29 13.71 12.75 29.08
C ALA A 29 15.10 12.36 28.52
N THR A 30 15.20 12.21 27.20
CA THR A 30 16.49 12.13 26.51
C THR A 30 17.19 13.48 26.61
N LEU A 31 18.43 13.46 27.11
CA LEU A 31 19.38 14.54 26.89
C LEU A 31 19.37 14.89 25.41
N ALA A 32 19.13 16.16 25.11
CA ALA A 32 19.16 16.71 23.77
C ALA A 32 20.36 16.15 22.99
N SER A 33 20.08 15.73 21.76
CA SER A 33 21.01 15.47 20.66
C SER A 33 22.44 15.91 20.95
N VAL A 34 23.39 14.97 20.82
CA VAL A 34 24.82 15.29 20.66
C VAL A 34 24.93 16.46 19.68
N SER A 35 25.33 17.63 20.18
CA SER A 35 25.38 18.85 19.41
C SER A 35 26.35 18.66 18.25
N GLY A 36 25.84 18.61 17.02
CA GLY A 36 26.63 18.57 15.79
C GLY A 36 26.37 17.38 14.85
N TYR A 37 25.72 16.30 15.31
CA TYR A 37 25.40 15.18 14.42
C TYR A 37 24.11 15.43 13.64
N ARG A 38 24.17 15.31 12.32
CA ARG A 38 23.04 15.40 11.41
C ARG A 38 23.00 14.12 10.57
N PRO A 39 21.88 13.36 10.55
CA PRO A 39 21.74 12.23 9.64
C PRO A 39 21.97 12.66 8.18
N PRO A 40 22.63 11.83 7.34
CA PRO A 40 22.87 12.16 5.94
C PRO A 40 21.58 12.48 5.16
N ASP A 41 20.50 11.79 5.51
CA ASP A 41 19.16 11.87 4.94
C ASP A 41 18.20 12.76 5.74
N ALA A 42 18.71 13.62 6.63
CA ALA A 42 17.87 14.55 7.40
C ALA A 42 17.08 15.51 6.51
N PHE A 43 15.81 15.75 6.85
CA PHE A 43 14.89 16.61 6.08
C PHE A 43 15.46 17.99 5.72
N VAL A 44 16.14 18.63 6.67
CA VAL A 44 16.72 19.97 6.48
C VAL A 44 17.74 20.02 5.36
N ASN A 45 18.34 18.89 4.96
CA ASN A 45 19.31 18.84 3.87
C ASN A 45 18.66 19.08 2.49
N ARG A 46 17.34 18.86 2.35
CA ARG A 46 16.59 19.12 1.11
C ARG A 46 16.03 20.54 1.03
N ILE A 47 16.00 21.26 2.15
CA ILE A 47 15.32 22.54 2.25
C ILE A 47 16.31 23.69 2.11
N ASP A 48 15.95 24.68 1.29
CA ASP A 48 16.74 25.91 1.16
C ASP A 48 16.96 26.56 2.53
N ARG A 49 18.17 27.11 2.75
CA ARG A 49 18.58 27.63 4.06
C ARG A 49 17.70 28.79 4.56
N ASN A 50 17.00 29.48 3.66
CA ASN A 50 16.12 30.60 4.01
C ASN A 50 14.70 30.15 4.37
N ILE A 51 14.37 28.87 4.19
CA ILE A 51 13.06 28.33 4.54
C ILE A 51 13.14 27.72 5.95
N PRO A 52 12.36 28.22 6.92
CA PRO A 52 12.44 27.71 8.29
C PRO A 52 11.89 26.28 8.38
N VAL A 53 12.67 25.39 8.99
CA VAL A 53 12.27 24.00 9.28
C VAL A 53 12.08 23.83 10.79
N PRO A 54 10.88 23.41 11.26
CA PRO A 54 10.62 23.20 12.68
C PRO A 54 11.48 22.06 13.25
N ALA A 55 11.84 22.15 14.53
CA ALA A 55 12.76 21.20 15.17
C ALA A 55 12.31 19.73 15.03
N ARG A 56 10.99 19.47 15.09
CA ARG A 56 10.39 18.14 14.95
C ARG A 56 10.64 17.43 13.61
N LEU A 57 11.03 18.17 12.57
CA LEU A 57 11.32 17.62 11.24
C LEU A 57 12.82 17.66 10.92
N ARG A 58 13.56 18.60 11.53
CA ARG A 58 14.88 19.02 11.06
C ARG A 58 15.87 17.86 10.89
N HIS A 59 15.90 16.93 11.84
CA HIS A 59 16.85 15.81 11.85
C HIS A 59 16.16 14.47 11.56
N THR A 60 14.88 14.48 11.19
CA THR A 60 14.14 13.27 10.85
C THR A 60 14.48 12.88 9.40
N PRO A 61 14.69 11.59 9.10
CA PRO A 61 14.89 11.11 7.74
C PRO A 61 13.80 11.56 6.76
N VAL A 62 14.21 12.00 5.57
CA VAL A 62 13.30 12.44 4.49
C VAL A 62 12.32 11.32 4.13
N SER A 63 12.82 10.09 3.99
CA SER A 63 12.02 8.92 3.61
C SER A 63 10.89 8.62 4.61
N LEU A 64 11.14 8.78 5.92
CA LEU A 64 10.10 8.63 6.94
C LEU A 64 9.04 9.72 6.80
N ILE A 65 9.46 10.96 6.59
CA ILE A 65 8.52 12.09 6.41
C ILE A 65 7.69 11.86 5.15
N GLU A 66 8.29 11.53 4.02
CA GLU A 66 7.58 11.26 2.76
C GLU A 66 6.61 10.10 2.92
N ALA A 67 7.05 8.95 3.42
CA ALA A 67 6.18 7.79 3.63
C ALA A 67 4.94 8.15 4.48
N VAL A 68 5.15 8.84 5.60
CA VAL A 68 4.06 9.21 6.51
C VAL A 68 3.11 10.23 5.88
N ASN A 69 3.63 11.24 5.18
CA ASN A 69 2.82 12.30 4.58
C ASN A 69 2.09 11.84 3.31
N ASP A 70 2.74 11.00 2.51
CA ASP A 70 2.21 10.55 1.21
C ASP A 70 1.22 9.39 1.36
N PHE A 71 1.36 8.57 2.40
CA PHE A 71 0.56 7.35 2.60
C PHE A 71 -0.09 7.25 3.99
N HIS A 72 0.70 7.19 5.08
CA HIS A 72 0.18 6.73 6.37
C HIS A 72 -0.95 7.60 6.94
N TYR A 73 -0.94 8.92 6.72
CA TYR A 73 -2.06 9.76 7.17
C TYR A 73 -3.37 9.39 6.46
N ALA A 74 -3.36 9.16 5.16
CA ALA A 74 -4.55 8.76 4.43
C ALA A 74 -5.01 7.35 4.85
N MET A 75 -4.07 6.39 5.01
CA MET A 75 -4.37 5.05 5.51
C MET A 75 -5.06 5.05 6.88
N MET A 76 -4.57 5.89 7.80
CA MET A 76 -5.12 5.98 9.16
C MET A 76 -6.48 6.68 9.21
N ASN A 77 -6.82 7.51 8.21
CA ASN A 77 -8.13 8.16 8.10
C ASN A 77 -9.14 7.36 7.27
N ASP A 78 -8.75 6.24 6.66
CA ASP A 78 -9.69 5.28 6.06
C ASP A 78 -10.38 4.48 7.16
N GLU A 79 -11.42 5.07 7.76
CA GLU A 79 -12.17 4.48 8.87
C GLU A 79 -12.79 3.13 8.50
N GLU A 80 -13.26 2.97 7.26
CA GLU A 80 -13.84 1.70 6.80
C GLU A 80 -12.76 0.60 6.69
N ARG A 81 -11.53 0.93 6.28
CA ARG A 81 -10.38 0.00 6.31
C ARG A 81 -10.08 -0.39 7.75
N ASN A 82 -9.99 0.59 8.63
CA ASN A 82 -9.71 0.36 10.05
C ASN A 82 -10.79 -0.54 10.69
N ASN A 83 -12.07 -0.28 10.39
CA ASN A 83 -13.20 -1.06 10.88
C ASN A 83 -13.23 -2.47 10.29
N PHE A 84 -12.90 -2.64 9.00
CA PHE A 84 -12.76 -3.96 8.38
C PHE A 84 -11.78 -4.83 9.16
N TYR A 85 -10.55 -4.35 9.39
CA TYR A 85 -9.55 -5.12 10.12
C TYR A 85 -9.94 -5.35 11.58
N TYR A 86 -10.51 -4.35 12.25
CA TYR A 86 -10.95 -4.47 13.64
C TYR A 86 -12.03 -5.54 13.81
N GLU A 87 -13.08 -5.53 12.98
CA GLU A 87 -14.17 -6.50 13.09
C GLU A 87 -13.74 -7.92 12.70
N VAL A 88 -12.87 -8.09 11.71
CA VAL A 88 -12.32 -9.42 11.36
C VAL A 88 -11.40 -9.94 12.48
N LEU A 89 -10.53 -9.10 13.04
CA LEU A 89 -9.67 -9.47 14.18
C LEU A 89 -10.51 -9.86 15.40
N LYS A 90 -11.56 -9.11 15.71
CA LYS A 90 -12.45 -9.33 16.85
C LYS A 90 -13.14 -10.70 16.84
N LYS A 91 -13.34 -11.32 15.67
CA LYS A 91 -13.86 -12.69 15.55
C LYS A 91 -12.84 -13.77 15.91
N HIS A 92 -11.54 -13.47 15.86
CA HIS A 92 -10.46 -14.46 15.92
C HIS A 92 -9.48 -14.25 17.09
N VAL A 93 -9.48 -13.09 17.72
CA VAL A 93 -8.58 -12.76 18.83
C VAL A 93 -9.22 -13.15 20.17
N THR A 94 -8.51 -13.99 20.92
CA THR A 94 -8.77 -14.34 22.33
C THR A 94 -7.51 -14.08 23.18
N PRO A 95 -7.60 -14.16 24.53
CA PRO A 95 -6.43 -14.11 25.42
C PRO A 95 -5.34 -15.15 25.15
N GLU A 96 -5.63 -16.19 24.37
CA GLU A 96 -4.72 -17.24 23.97
C GLU A 96 -4.14 -17.05 22.56
N THR A 97 -4.71 -16.15 21.75
CA THR A 97 -4.32 -15.91 20.35
C THR A 97 -2.97 -15.21 20.24
N GLY A 98 -1.99 -15.86 19.61
CA GLY A 98 -0.77 -15.22 19.12
C GLY A 98 -0.94 -14.61 17.73
N VAL A 99 -0.54 -13.35 17.53
CA VAL A 99 -0.71 -12.63 16.27
C VAL A 99 0.63 -12.25 15.65
N LEU A 100 0.80 -12.56 14.36
CA LEU A 100 1.90 -12.09 13.53
C LEU A 100 1.38 -11.09 12.48
N GLU A 101 1.95 -9.90 12.41
CA GLU A 101 1.63 -8.90 11.37
C GLU A 101 2.80 -8.74 10.38
N ILE A 102 2.49 -8.76 9.07
CA ILE A 102 3.43 -8.38 7.99
C ILE A 102 3.17 -6.93 7.61
N GLY A 103 4.19 -6.08 7.74
CA GLY A 103 4.12 -4.66 7.39
C GLY A 103 3.51 -3.81 8.51
N ALA A 104 4.25 -3.63 9.61
CA ALA A 104 3.74 -2.93 10.78
C ALA A 104 3.37 -1.46 10.49
N GLY A 105 4.17 -0.77 9.66
CA GLY A 105 3.95 0.64 9.33
C GLY A 105 3.90 1.52 10.59
N SER A 106 2.71 2.07 10.88
CA SER A 106 2.47 2.86 12.10
C SER A 106 2.19 2.02 13.35
N GLY A 107 1.94 0.72 13.19
CA GLY A 107 1.55 -0.24 14.24
C GLY A 107 0.05 -0.28 14.53
N LEU A 108 -0.80 0.42 13.77
CA LEU A 108 -2.23 0.54 14.08
C LEU A 108 -2.95 -0.82 14.19
N LEU A 109 -2.74 -1.75 13.26
CA LEU A 109 -3.47 -3.03 13.29
C LEU A 109 -2.92 -3.97 14.37
N SER A 110 -1.61 -3.96 14.62
CA SER A 110 -1.03 -4.58 15.83
C SER A 110 -1.63 -4.05 17.13
N LEU A 111 -1.87 -2.73 17.24
CA LEU A 111 -2.53 -2.13 18.39
C LEU A 111 -3.99 -2.59 18.51
N MET A 112 -4.70 -2.79 17.39
CA MET A 112 -6.05 -3.37 17.40
C MET A 112 -6.03 -4.80 17.95
N ALA A 113 -5.11 -5.64 17.48
CA ALA A 113 -4.96 -7.01 17.98
C ALA A 113 -4.65 -7.05 19.49
N ALA A 114 -3.72 -6.20 19.96
CA ALA A 114 -3.41 -6.08 21.38
C ALA A 114 -4.60 -5.56 22.21
N LYS A 115 -5.32 -4.54 21.71
CA LYS A 115 -6.53 -3.98 22.32
C LYS A 115 -7.64 -5.01 22.47
N LEU A 116 -7.77 -5.93 21.52
CA LEU A 116 -8.71 -7.06 21.57
C LEU A 116 -8.27 -8.17 22.53
N GLY A 117 -7.09 -8.05 23.14
CA GLY A 117 -6.62 -8.94 24.19
C GLY A 117 -5.75 -10.09 23.70
N ALA A 118 -5.12 -10.00 22.52
CA ALA A 118 -4.21 -11.05 22.03
C ALA A 118 -3.12 -11.43 23.06
N LYS A 119 -2.77 -12.72 23.15
CA LYS A 119 -1.73 -13.24 24.05
C LYS A 119 -0.38 -12.55 23.85
N TRP A 120 -0.01 -12.38 22.58
CA TRP A 120 1.20 -11.69 22.13
C TRP A 120 0.99 -11.21 20.70
N VAL A 121 1.66 -10.12 20.33
CA VAL A 121 1.69 -9.59 18.96
C VAL A 121 3.13 -9.37 18.54
N VAL A 122 3.53 -9.94 17.40
CA VAL A 122 4.81 -9.64 16.74
C VAL A 122 4.51 -9.02 15.38
N ALA A 123 5.04 -7.83 15.13
CA ALA A 123 4.92 -7.16 13.84
C ALA A 123 6.30 -7.07 13.17
N VAL A 124 6.39 -7.31 11.87
CA VAL A 124 7.60 -7.08 11.08
C VAL A 124 7.47 -5.83 10.22
N GLU A 125 8.54 -5.05 10.15
CA GLU A 125 8.62 -3.82 9.36
C GLU A 125 9.99 -3.74 8.68
N GLY A 126 10.02 -3.52 7.37
CA GLY A 126 11.24 -3.48 6.57
C GLY A 126 12.00 -2.16 6.67
N SER A 127 11.31 -1.05 6.96
CA SER A 127 11.89 0.27 7.16
C SER A 127 12.28 0.50 8.61
N GLU A 128 13.55 0.82 8.85
CA GLU A 128 14.07 1.04 10.21
C GLU A 128 13.30 2.15 10.94
N GLU A 129 13.02 3.23 10.22
CA GLU A 129 12.39 4.43 10.76
C GLU A 129 10.89 4.23 11.02
N LEU A 130 10.18 3.49 10.15
CA LEU A 130 8.80 3.08 10.44
C LEU A 130 8.74 2.11 11.62
N ALA A 131 9.70 1.19 11.74
CA ALA A 131 9.77 0.29 12.88
C ALA A 131 9.99 1.06 14.20
N LYS A 132 10.76 2.15 14.18
CA LYS A 132 10.90 3.06 15.35
C LYS A 132 9.59 3.79 15.63
N LEU A 133 8.97 4.38 14.61
CA LEU A 133 7.68 5.07 14.72
C LEU A 133 6.58 4.17 15.33
N ALA A 134 6.47 2.93 14.86
CA ALA A 134 5.52 1.96 15.41
C ALA A 134 5.76 1.70 16.91
N ARG A 135 7.02 1.53 17.33
CA ARG A 135 7.37 1.35 18.75
C ARG A 135 7.02 2.58 19.59
N GLU A 136 7.14 3.79 19.03
CA GLU A 136 6.71 5.02 19.71
C GLU A 136 5.19 5.07 19.89
N ASN A 137 4.41 4.72 18.86
CA ASN A 137 2.96 4.62 18.96
C ASN A 137 2.53 3.55 19.98
N ILE A 138 3.22 2.41 20.02
CA ILE A 138 2.98 1.33 21.00
C ILE A 138 3.24 1.81 22.43
N ARG A 139 4.34 2.53 22.66
CA ARG A 139 4.66 3.15 23.95
C ARG A 139 3.62 4.19 24.36
N ALA A 140 3.20 5.05 23.43
CA ALA A 140 2.17 6.05 23.69
C ALA A 140 0.84 5.42 24.14
N ASN A 141 0.58 4.16 23.79
CA ASN A 141 -0.60 3.40 24.17
C ASN A 141 -0.36 2.38 25.31
N ASN A 142 0.82 2.37 25.93
CA ASN A 142 1.21 1.47 27.02
C ASN A 142 1.14 -0.04 26.66
N MET A 143 1.33 -0.39 25.39
CA MET A 143 1.22 -1.78 24.88
C MET A 143 2.57 -2.44 24.62
N GLU A 144 3.68 -1.86 25.12
CA GLU A 144 5.05 -2.37 24.92
C GLU A 144 5.28 -3.79 25.47
N HIS A 145 4.47 -4.19 26.46
CA HIS A 145 4.51 -5.52 27.05
C HIS A 145 3.84 -6.60 26.19
N GLN A 146 3.04 -6.20 25.20
CA GLN A 146 2.18 -7.09 24.41
C GLN A 146 2.55 -7.07 22.92
N VAL A 147 2.99 -5.93 22.39
CA VAL A 147 3.35 -5.75 20.98
C VAL A 147 4.87 -5.56 20.82
N LYS A 148 5.49 -6.43 20.02
CA LYS A 148 6.91 -6.36 19.66
C LYS A 148 7.07 -6.10 18.16
N VAL A 149 7.78 -5.03 17.81
CA VAL A 149 8.13 -4.71 16.41
C VAL A 149 9.55 -5.16 16.10
N LEU A 150 9.71 -5.97 15.06
CA LEU A 150 10.99 -6.42 14.52
C LEU A 150 11.31 -5.65 13.23
N HIS A 151 12.51 -5.07 13.16
CA HIS A 151 12.99 -4.45 11.93
C HIS A 151 13.65 -5.51 11.05
N MET A 152 12.92 -5.97 10.02
CA MET A 152 13.34 -6.94 9.01
C MET A 152 12.22 -7.15 7.99
N MET A 153 12.55 -7.67 6.82
CA MET A 153 11.53 -8.18 5.90
C MET A 153 10.93 -9.50 6.41
N SER A 154 9.68 -9.80 6.06
CA SER A 154 9.01 -11.07 6.41
C SER A 154 9.76 -12.31 5.88
N THR A 155 10.48 -12.15 4.76
CA THR A 155 11.35 -13.17 4.15
C THR A 155 12.52 -13.57 5.05
N GLU A 156 12.94 -12.69 5.97
CA GLU A 156 14.03 -12.92 6.92
C GLU A 156 13.52 -13.44 8.27
N LEU A 157 12.20 -13.39 8.52
CA LEU A 157 11.59 -13.83 9.75
C LEU A 157 11.73 -15.35 9.89
N LYS A 158 12.19 -15.82 11.06
CA LYS A 158 12.43 -17.23 11.36
C LYS A 158 11.62 -17.66 12.58
N PRO A 159 11.33 -18.96 12.76
CA PRO A 159 10.59 -19.45 13.93
C PRO A 159 11.17 -18.98 15.27
N LYS A 160 12.50 -18.89 15.38
CA LYS A 160 13.20 -18.41 16.59
C LYS A 160 12.88 -16.95 16.99
N HIS A 161 12.28 -16.16 16.10
CA HIS A 161 11.90 -14.77 16.38
C HIS A 161 10.49 -14.67 17.00
N LEU A 162 9.72 -15.76 16.96
CA LEU A 162 8.35 -15.85 17.46
C LEU A 162 8.31 -16.69 18.75
N PRO A 163 7.38 -16.41 19.68
CA PRO A 163 7.18 -17.27 20.85
C PRO A 163 6.74 -18.70 20.46
N GLU A 164 5.85 -18.80 19.47
CA GLU A 164 5.28 -20.02 18.91
C GLU A 164 4.67 -19.71 17.52
N PRO A 165 4.29 -20.70 16.69
CA PRO A 165 3.54 -20.44 15.47
C PRO A 165 2.25 -19.68 15.77
N PRO A 166 1.98 -18.55 15.07
CA PRO A 166 0.84 -17.67 15.38
C PRO A 166 -0.50 -18.36 15.11
N ASP A 167 -1.53 -17.93 15.81
CA ASP A 167 -2.92 -18.31 15.55
C ASP A 167 -3.53 -17.44 14.45
N VAL A 168 -3.07 -16.19 14.33
CA VAL A 168 -3.51 -15.23 13.30
C VAL A 168 -2.30 -14.65 12.58
N LEU A 169 -2.30 -14.71 11.26
CA LEU A 169 -1.46 -13.90 10.38
C LEU A 169 -2.28 -12.70 9.89
N LEU A 170 -1.75 -11.50 10.08
CA LEU A 170 -2.37 -10.24 9.69
C LEU A 170 -1.51 -9.54 8.63
N SER A 171 -2.12 -9.00 7.60
CA SER A 171 -1.42 -8.13 6.65
C SER A 171 -2.33 -7.08 6.02
N GLU A 172 -1.76 -5.90 5.81
CA GLU A 172 -2.30 -4.87 4.91
C GLU A 172 -1.11 -4.33 4.11
N ILE A 173 -0.90 -4.95 2.95
CA ILE A 173 0.20 -4.70 2.02
C ILE A 173 -0.36 -4.68 0.59
N PHE A 174 -1.55 -4.10 0.43
CA PHE A 174 -2.22 -3.96 -0.85
C PHE A 174 -1.87 -2.61 -1.46
N GLY A 175 -1.59 -2.58 -2.76
CA GLY A 175 -1.44 -1.34 -3.51
C GLY A 175 -2.72 -0.91 -4.20
N THR A 176 -2.63 0.12 -5.05
CA THR A 176 -3.69 0.47 -6.00
C THR A 176 -4.07 -0.74 -6.87
N MET A 177 -3.07 -1.48 -7.34
CA MET A 177 -3.25 -2.84 -7.84
C MET A 177 -3.18 -3.79 -6.64
N MET A 178 -4.08 -4.77 -6.54
CA MET A 178 -4.18 -5.61 -5.34
C MET A 178 -2.86 -6.30 -4.98
N LEU A 179 -2.15 -6.84 -5.97
CA LEU A 179 -0.83 -7.47 -5.80
C LEU A 179 0.34 -6.51 -6.08
N GLY A 180 0.08 -5.19 -6.14
CA GLY A 180 1.03 -4.14 -6.48
C GLY A 180 2.29 -4.12 -5.60
N GLU A 181 2.16 -4.57 -4.35
CA GLU A 181 3.23 -4.65 -3.36
C GLU A 181 3.55 -6.11 -2.98
N SER A 182 3.28 -7.03 -3.90
CA SER A 182 3.61 -8.47 -3.77
C SER A 182 2.94 -9.15 -2.57
N ALA A 183 1.74 -8.72 -2.17
CA ALA A 183 0.98 -9.26 -1.05
C ALA A 183 0.94 -10.80 -1.01
N LEU A 184 0.62 -11.42 -2.15
CA LEU A 184 0.54 -12.88 -2.26
C LEU A 184 1.89 -13.56 -2.00
N ASP A 185 2.98 -13.04 -2.53
CA ASP A 185 4.31 -13.67 -2.41
C ASP A 185 4.82 -13.61 -0.96
N TYR A 186 4.66 -12.47 -0.29
CA TYR A 186 5.05 -12.34 1.12
C TYR A 186 4.20 -13.22 2.05
N VAL A 187 2.89 -13.31 1.79
CA VAL A 187 2.00 -14.18 2.57
C VAL A 187 2.32 -15.65 2.33
N VAL A 188 2.53 -16.07 1.06
CA VAL A 188 2.88 -17.45 0.71
C VAL A 188 4.18 -17.90 1.38
N ASP A 189 5.21 -17.04 1.36
CA ASP A 189 6.49 -17.32 2.00
C ASP A 189 6.35 -17.55 3.52
N VAL A 190 5.62 -16.66 4.22
CA VAL A 190 5.34 -16.82 5.66
C VAL A 190 4.46 -18.04 5.93
N ARG A 191 3.42 -18.27 5.11
CA ARG A 191 2.51 -19.43 5.18
C ARG A 191 3.27 -20.75 5.17
N ASN A 192 4.25 -20.87 4.27
CA ASN A 192 5.00 -22.10 4.08
C ASN A 192 5.99 -22.38 5.23
N ARG A 193 6.47 -21.35 5.93
CA ARG A 193 7.60 -21.46 6.86
C ARG A 193 7.24 -21.32 8.33
N LEU A 194 6.23 -20.52 8.66
CA LEU A 194 6.02 -20.03 10.03
C LEU A 194 4.65 -20.37 10.61
N LEU A 195 3.67 -20.71 9.78
CA LEU A 195 2.30 -20.92 10.21
C LEU A 195 2.03 -22.39 10.60
N LYS A 196 1.04 -22.59 11.47
CA LYS A 196 0.48 -23.91 11.81
C LYS A 196 -0.82 -24.17 11.05
N PRO A 197 -1.29 -25.42 10.91
CA PRO A 197 -2.51 -25.74 10.15
C PRO A 197 -3.77 -24.98 10.57
N THR A 198 -3.86 -24.58 11.84
CA THR A 198 -5.00 -23.84 12.39
C THR A 198 -4.87 -22.32 12.30
N THR A 199 -3.82 -21.81 11.63
CA THR A 199 -3.61 -20.36 11.53
C THR A 199 -4.66 -19.74 10.63
N LYS A 200 -5.36 -18.72 11.12
CA LYS A 200 -6.20 -17.85 10.29
C LYS A 200 -5.34 -16.79 9.62
N ILE A 201 -5.49 -16.61 8.30
CA ILE A 201 -4.88 -15.50 7.57
C ILE A 201 -5.95 -14.42 7.36
N ILE A 202 -5.61 -13.18 7.73
CA ILE A 202 -6.46 -12.00 7.60
C ILE A 202 -5.77 -10.98 6.68
N PRO A 203 -6.42 -10.58 5.58
CA PRO A 203 -7.72 -11.04 5.08
C PRO A 203 -7.63 -12.39 4.34
N GLN A 204 -8.78 -13.07 4.17
CA GLN A 204 -8.86 -14.38 3.52
C GLN A 204 -8.80 -14.35 1.99
N PHE A 205 -9.63 -13.51 1.36
CA PHE A 205 -9.81 -13.50 -0.09
C PHE A 205 -9.51 -12.13 -0.69
N GLY A 206 -9.04 -12.14 -1.94
CA GLY A 206 -8.88 -10.94 -2.74
C GLY A 206 -9.23 -11.20 -4.20
N THR A 207 -9.93 -10.26 -4.82
CA THR A 207 -10.31 -10.34 -6.24
C THR A 207 -9.96 -9.05 -6.95
N GLN A 208 -9.18 -9.16 -8.03
CA GLN A 208 -8.84 -8.04 -8.91
C GLN A 208 -9.87 -7.96 -10.05
N TYR A 209 -10.43 -6.77 -10.25
CA TYR A 209 -11.38 -6.48 -11.31
C TYR A 209 -10.80 -5.51 -12.35
N ALA A 210 -11.39 -5.56 -13.54
CA ALA A 210 -11.22 -4.58 -14.60
C ALA A 210 -12.58 -4.20 -15.20
N VAL A 211 -12.72 -2.99 -15.72
CA VAL A 211 -13.92 -2.57 -16.48
C VAL A 211 -13.54 -1.56 -17.58
N PRO A 212 -13.95 -1.75 -18.83
CA PRO A 212 -13.76 -0.77 -19.89
C PRO A 212 -14.64 0.45 -19.61
N ILE A 213 -14.05 1.64 -19.68
CA ILE A 213 -14.74 2.89 -19.38
C ILE A 213 -14.63 3.91 -20.51
N GLU A 214 -15.71 4.66 -20.70
CA GLU A 214 -15.68 5.95 -21.40
C GLU A 214 -15.53 7.07 -20.38
N CYS A 215 -14.53 7.93 -20.57
CA CYS A 215 -14.25 9.06 -19.68
C CYS A 215 -13.63 10.22 -20.47
N ASP A 216 -14.42 11.24 -20.80
CA ASP A 216 -13.96 12.37 -21.60
C ASP A 216 -12.94 13.24 -20.86
N ALA A 217 -13.06 13.35 -19.53
CA ALA A 217 -12.11 14.09 -18.71
C ALA A 217 -10.70 13.48 -18.81
N LEU A 218 -10.61 12.14 -18.77
CA LEU A 218 -9.37 11.41 -18.99
C LEU A 218 -8.87 11.57 -20.43
N HIS A 219 -9.75 11.42 -21.42
CA HIS A 219 -9.38 11.55 -22.83
C HIS A 219 -8.75 12.91 -23.14
N ARG A 220 -9.32 14.00 -22.59
CA ARG A 220 -8.82 15.37 -22.81
C ARG A 220 -7.42 15.63 -22.26
N ILE A 221 -6.92 14.82 -21.33
CA ILE A 221 -5.54 14.94 -20.81
C ILE A 221 -4.58 13.91 -21.42
N SER A 222 -5.09 12.92 -22.14
CA SER A 222 -4.31 11.82 -22.70
C SER A 222 -4.34 11.72 -24.23
N SER A 223 -5.06 12.62 -24.91
CA SER A 223 -5.13 12.67 -26.37
C SER A 223 -5.07 14.10 -26.91
N VAL A 224 -4.66 14.23 -28.17
CA VAL A 224 -4.68 15.49 -28.93
C VAL A 224 -4.85 15.20 -30.42
N SER A 225 -5.60 16.05 -31.11
CA SER A 225 -5.77 15.96 -32.57
C SER A 225 -5.16 17.17 -33.26
N GLY A 226 -5.49 18.38 -32.83
CA GLY A 226 -5.01 19.61 -33.43
C GLY A 226 -5.58 20.84 -32.72
N TRP A 227 -5.18 22.01 -33.21
CA TRP A 227 -5.76 23.29 -32.79
C TRP A 227 -6.03 24.14 -34.03
N ARG A 228 -7.31 24.40 -34.30
CA ARG A 228 -7.77 25.03 -35.56
C ARG A 228 -7.22 24.27 -36.77
N ASP A 229 -6.44 24.93 -37.62
CA ASP A 229 -5.88 24.36 -38.84
C ASP A 229 -4.51 23.68 -38.63
N LEU A 230 -4.00 23.67 -37.39
CA LEU A 230 -2.73 23.03 -37.03
C LEU A 230 -2.97 21.55 -36.66
N ASP A 231 -2.37 20.65 -37.43
CA ASP A 231 -2.38 19.21 -37.16
C ASP A 231 -1.34 18.85 -36.09
N LEU A 232 -1.79 18.18 -35.03
CA LEU A 232 -0.96 17.70 -33.92
C LEU A 232 -1.07 16.17 -33.74
N LYS A 233 -1.70 15.44 -34.67
CA LYS A 233 -1.92 14.00 -34.55
C LYS A 233 -0.63 13.20 -34.41
N HIS A 234 0.52 13.72 -34.87
CA HIS A 234 1.80 13.06 -34.67
C HIS A 234 2.15 12.85 -33.19
N MET A 235 1.65 13.70 -32.28
CA MET A 235 1.82 13.52 -30.84
C MET A 235 1.20 12.20 -30.35
N MET A 236 0.16 11.70 -31.03
CA MET A 236 -0.50 10.45 -30.67
C MET A 236 0.38 9.22 -30.88
N THR A 237 1.48 9.32 -31.63
CA THR A 237 2.49 8.25 -31.71
C THR A 237 3.14 7.91 -30.36
N LEU A 238 3.01 8.81 -29.38
CA LEU A 238 3.59 8.70 -28.03
C LEU A 238 2.53 8.44 -26.94
N GLN A 239 1.27 8.17 -27.31
CA GLN A 239 0.25 7.83 -26.31
C GLN A 239 0.64 6.52 -25.62
N ASP A 240 0.76 6.55 -24.29
CA ASP A 240 1.10 5.36 -23.51
C ASP A 240 -0.14 4.49 -23.28
N THR A 241 -0.28 3.44 -24.08
CA THR A 241 -1.37 2.44 -24.02
C THR A 241 -0.94 1.16 -23.30
N VAL A 242 0.26 1.13 -22.73
CA VAL A 242 0.86 -0.07 -22.10
C VAL A 242 0.88 0.07 -20.57
N SER A 243 1.26 1.23 -20.06
CA SER A 243 1.42 1.43 -18.62
C SER A 243 0.08 1.38 -17.88
N ILE A 244 0.09 0.71 -16.73
CA ILE A 244 -0.91 0.95 -15.68
C ILE A 244 -0.51 2.20 -14.92
N VAL A 245 -1.39 3.19 -14.89
CA VAL A 245 -1.18 4.48 -14.22
C VAL A 245 -2.25 4.68 -13.16
N PHE A 246 -1.86 5.01 -11.93
CA PHE A 246 -2.85 5.25 -10.87
C PHE A 246 -3.56 6.58 -11.13
N ALA A 247 -4.89 6.64 -10.94
CA ALA A 247 -5.68 7.82 -11.23
C ALA A 247 -5.16 9.07 -10.50
N LYS A 248 -4.69 8.90 -9.26
CA LYS A 248 -4.06 9.96 -8.45
C LYS A 248 -2.81 10.56 -9.11
N HIS A 249 -2.04 9.80 -9.88
CA HIS A 249 -0.89 10.32 -10.63
C HIS A 249 -1.30 11.26 -11.76
N TYR A 250 -2.48 11.06 -12.36
CA TYR A 250 -3.10 12.02 -13.28
C TYR A 250 -3.74 13.21 -12.57
N GLY A 251 -3.75 13.25 -11.24
CA GLY A 251 -4.55 14.21 -10.46
C GLY A 251 -6.06 13.96 -10.58
N ILE A 252 -6.47 12.75 -10.98
CA ILE A 252 -7.86 12.35 -11.15
C ILE A 252 -8.32 11.51 -9.96
N ARG A 253 -9.50 11.85 -9.42
CA ARG A 253 -10.31 10.96 -8.58
C ARG A 253 -11.48 10.49 -9.42
N MET A 254 -11.67 9.17 -9.57
CA MET A 254 -12.72 8.63 -10.45
C MET A 254 -14.12 9.09 -10.03
N ASN A 255 -14.40 9.19 -8.73
CA ASN A 255 -15.66 9.74 -8.19
C ASN A 255 -15.88 11.24 -8.43
N SER A 256 -14.87 11.97 -8.91
CA SER A 256 -14.96 13.41 -9.20
C SER A 256 -15.03 13.70 -10.69
N VAL A 257 -15.02 12.67 -11.54
CA VAL A 257 -15.19 12.78 -12.99
C VAL A 257 -16.40 11.97 -13.42
N ASN A 258 -17.04 12.39 -14.51
CA ASN A 258 -18.08 11.59 -15.14
C ASN A 258 -17.39 10.52 -16.00
N PHE A 259 -17.74 9.26 -15.77
CA PHE A 259 -17.35 8.14 -16.61
C PHE A 259 -18.51 7.13 -16.70
N ARG A 260 -18.53 6.34 -17.77
CA ARG A 260 -19.50 5.26 -17.97
C ARG A 260 -18.78 3.92 -17.99
N ARG A 261 -19.32 2.91 -17.31
CA ARG A 261 -18.88 1.51 -17.46
C ARG A 261 -19.54 0.94 -18.70
N LEU A 262 -18.74 0.41 -19.62
CA LEU A 262 -19.24 -0.09 -20.90
C LEU A 262 -19.59 -1.59 -20.87
N SER A 263 -19.25 -2.29 -19.77
CA SER A 263 -19.60 -3.68 -19.53
C SER A 263 -19.77 -3.97 -18.03
N ASP A 264 -20.21 -5.19 -17.71
CA ASP A 264 -20.09 -5.74 -16.36
C ASP A 264 -18.60 -5.86 -15.96
N PRO A 265 -18.27 -5.89 -14.65
CA PRO A 265 -16.91 -6.11 -14.18
C PRO A 265 -16.31 -7.43 -14.64
N ILE A 266 -15.03 -7.37 -15.02
CA ILE A 266 -14.23 -8.53 -15.44
C ILE A 266 -13.42 -9.00 -14.24
N GLU A 267 -13.68 -10.21 -13.74
CA GLU A 267 -12.84 -10.84 -12.71
C GLU A 267 -11.52 -11.31 -13.33
N LEU A 268 -10.44 -10.54 -13.12
CA LEU A 268 -9.13 -10.88 -13.66
C LEU A 268 -8.57 -12.13 -12.99
N PHE A 269 -8.60 -12.15 -11.66
CA PHE A 269 -8.23 -13.30 -10.84
C PHE A 269 -8.75 -13.12 -9.41
N ARG A 270 -8.89 -14.26 -8.72
CA ARG A 270 -9.21 -14.35 -7.30
C ARG A 270 -8.14 -15.16 -6.59
N VAL A 271 -7.76 -14.72 -5.40
CA VAL A 271 -6.81 -15.39 -4.51
C VAL A 271 -7.49 -15.73 -3.20
N ASP A 272 -7.20 -16.91 -2.69
CA ASP A 272 -7.38 -17.29 -1.29
C ASP A 272 -5.98 -17.30 -0.66
N PHE A 273 -5.70 -16.34 0.22
CA PHE A 273 -4.36 -16.18 0.79
C PHE A 273 -3.91 -17.40 1.62
N SER A 274 -4.84 -18.25 2.07
CA SER A 274 -4.53 -19.48 2.80
C SER A 274 -4.12 -20.67 1.91
N SER A 275 -4.41 -20.63 0.61
CA SER A 275 -4.20 -21.78 -0.28
C SER A 275 -3.53 -21.44 -1.60
N SER A 276 -3.84 -20.27 -2.17
CA SER A 276 -3.36 -19.86 -3.48
C SER A 276 -1.85 -19.65 -3.51
N ASN A 277 -1.28 -19.83 -4.70
CA ASN A 277 0.08 -19.49 -5.08
C ASN A 277 0.04 -18.69 -6.38
N ARG A 278 1.14 -18.03 -6.71
CA ARG A 278 1.20 -17.18 -7.91
C ARG A 278 0.93 -17.86 -9.24
N ASN A 279 1.16 -19.17 -9.31
CA ASN A 279 0.91 -19.96 -10.51
C ASN A 279 -0.57 -20.32 -10.70
N ASP A 280 -1.41 -20.12 -9.69
CA ASP A 280 -2.87 -20.22 -9.83
C ASP A 280 -3.42 -19.05 -10.67
N ILE A 281 -2.62 -18.00 -10.86
CA ILE A 281 -2.85 -16.91 -11.80
C ILE A 281 -2.04 -17.21 -13.08
N PRO A 282 -2.69 -17.63 -14.17
CA PRO A 282 -2.03 -17.82 -15.45
C PRO A 282 -1.31 -16.55 -15.90
N ARG A 283 -0.17 -16.71 -16.57
CA ARG A 283 0.55 -15.57 -17.16
C ARG A 283 -0.20 -14.89 -18.29
N ARG A 284 -1.15 -15.58 -18.90
CA ARG A 284 -2.00 -15.08 -19.96
C ARG A 284 -3.41 -15.62 -19.75
N LYS A 285 -4.42 -14.75 -19.85
CA LYS A 285 -5.85 -15.10 -19.82
C LYS A 285 -6.57 -14.38 -20.94
N HIS A 286 -7.66 -14.96 -21.42
CA HIS A 286 -8.55 -14.31 -22.38
C HIS A 286 -9.89 -14.03 -21.73
N PHE A 287 -10.51 -12.90 -22.08
CA PHE A 287 -11.80 -12.48 -21.56
C PHE A 287 -12.71 -12.09 -22.72
N ASP A 288 -13.85 -12.77 -22.84
CA ASP A 288 -14.94 -12.38 -23.71
C ASP A 288 -15.81 -11.36 -22.97
N VAL A 289 -15.77 -10.10 -23.41
CA VAL A 289 -16.42 -8.96 -22.77
C VAL A 289 -17.61 -8.52 -23.62
N VAL A 290 -18.82 -8.66 -23.09
CA VAL A 290 -20.04 -8.20 -23.76
C VAL A 290 -20.30 -6.74 -23.41
N ALA A 291 -20.38 -5.89 -24.43
CA ALA A 291 -20.71 -4.48 -24.25
C ALA A 291 -22.17 -4.34 -23.77
N LYS A 292 -22.36 -3.70 -22.62
CA LYS A 292 -23.68 -3.31 -22.08
C LYS A 292 -24.10 -1.93 -22.55
N GLU A 293 -23.15 -1.09 -22.92
CA GLU A 293 -23.40 0.22 -23.49
C GLU A 293 -22.53 0.44 -24.73
N SER A 294 -23.04 1.24 -25.67
CA SER A 294 -22.22 1.76 -26.77
C SER A 294 -21.43 2.99 -26.31
N GLY A 295 -20.16 3.07 -26.70
CA GLY A 295 -19.27 4.16 -26.31
C GLY A 295 -17.81 3.88 -26.69
N THR A 296 -16.94 4.84 -26.44
CA THR A 296 -15.50 4.66 -26.65
C THR A 296 -14.83 4.24 -25.35
N ALA A 297 -14.25 3.04 -25.32
CA ALA A 297 -13.46 2.56 -24.20
C ALA A 297 -12.10 3.29 -24.20
N HIS A 298 -12.06 4.49 -23.62
CA HIS A 298 -10.82 5.28 -23.51
C HIS A 298 -9.76 4.56 -22.68
N ALA A 299 -10.19 3.83 -21.65
CA ALA A 299 -9.30 3.13 -20.75
C ALA A 299 -9.95 1.88 -20.16
N MET A 300 -9.12 0.97 -19.69
CA MET A 300 -9.48 -0.03 -18.70
C MET A 300 -9.29 0.55 -17.29
N LEU A 301 -10.35 0.53 -16.48
CA LEU A 301 -10.31 0.87 -15.06
C LEU A 301 -10.06 -0.40 -14.24
N PHE A 302 -9.10 -0.35 -13.34
CA PHE A 302 -8.77 -1.45 -12.42
C PHE A 302 -9.10 -1.07 -10.99
N TYR A 303 -9.79 -1.97 -10.31
CA TYR A 303 -10.12 -1.90 -8.89
C TYR A 303 -10.16 -3.31 -8.32
N TRP A 304 -10.25 -3.45 -7.00
CA TRP A 304 -10.25 -4.75 -6.34
C TRP A 304 -11.19 -4.77 -5.14
N LYS A 305 -11.57 -5.98 -4.73
CA LYS A 305 -12.28 -6.22 -3.47
C LYS A 305 -11.58 -7.30 -2.68
N VAL A 306 -11.36 -7.05 -1.40
CA VAL A 306 -10.83 -7.97 -0.41
C VAL A 306 -11.97 -8.34 0.53
N THR A 307 -12.08 -9.63 0.87
CA THR A 307 -13.16 -10.11 1.74
C THR A 307 -12.65 -11.08 2.79
N ASP A 308 -13.33 -11.07 3.94
CA ASP A 308 -13.16 -12.06 5.00
C ASP A 308 -14.52 -12.26 5.66
N ASP A 309 -15.08 -13.46 5.53
CA ASP A 309 -16.48 -13.77 5.82
C ASP A 309 -17.46 -12.73 5.22
N GLU A 310 -18.24 -12.05 6.07
CA GLU A 310 -19.20 -11.00 5.70
C GLU A 310 -18.58 -9.62 5.44
N PHE A 311 -17.30 -9.41 5.79
CA PHE A 311 -16.66 -8.10 5.69
C PHE A 311 -16.02 -7.88 4.32
N VAL A 312 -16.13 -6.66 3.82
CA VAL A 312 -15.65 -6.27 2.49
C VAL A 312 -14.83 -4.99 2.58
N MET A 313 -13.67 -5.00 1.95
CA MET A 313 -12.85 -3.83 1.67
C MET A 313 -12.75 -3.66 0.16
N SER A 314 -13.32 -2.58 -0.37
CA SER A 314 -13.46 -2.35 -1.81
C SER A 314 -12.77 -1.06 -2.24
N THR A 315 -12.11 -1.10 -3.40
CA THR A 315 -11.60 0.08 -4.13
C THR A 315 -12.44 0.41 -5.36
N ASP A 316 -13.58 -0.27 -5.55
CA ASP A 316 -14.56 0.12 -6.56
C ASP A 316 -15.03 1.56 -6.29
N PRO A 317 -14.97 2.48 -7.28
CA PRO A 317 -15.46 3.85 -7.10
C PRO A 317 -16.89 3.94 -6.56
N GLU A 318 -17.76 2.97 -6.85
CA GLU A 318 -19.13 2.94 -6.28
C GLU A 318 -19.13 2.82 -4.76
N ASP A 319 -18.17 2.08 -4.21
CA ASP A 319 -18.04 1.84 -2.77
C ASP A 319 -17.22 2.95 -2.06
N THR A 320 -16.49 3.80 -2.80
CA THR A 320 -15.60 4.83 -2.22
C THR A 320 -16.09 6.27 -2.34
N VAL A 321 -17.32 6.48 -2.83
CA VAL A 321 -17.93 7.83 -2.98
C VAL A 321 -17.73 8.68 -1.71
N ASN A 322 -18.02 8.11 -0.55
CA ASN A 322 -17.94 8.75 0.76
C ASN A 322 -16.63 8.46 1.52
N ASN A 323 -15.71 7.73 0.91
CA ASN A 323 -14.42 7.38 1.49
C ASN A 323 -13.26 8.03 0.71
N PHE A 324 -13.20 9.36 0.81
CA PHE A 324 -12.14 10.15 0.19
C PHE A 324 -10.71 9.69 0.60
N PRO A 325 -10.42 9.37 1.87
CA PRO A 325 -9.11 8.83 2.25
C PRO A 325 -8.72 7.57 1.47
N ARG A 326 -9.66 6.65 1.24
CA ARG A 326 -9.42 5.45 0.42
C ARG A 326 -9.01 5.78 -1.01
N ASP A 327 -9.71 6.72 -1.64
CA ASP A 327 -9.37 7.15 -2.99
C ASP A 327 -7.99 7.83 -3.07
N MET A 328 -7.52 8.42 -1.97
CA MET A 328 -6.21 9.08 -1.90
C MET A 328 -5.06 8.13 -1.55
N GLN A 329 -5.30 7.07 -0.77
CA GLN A 329 -4.28 6.08 -0.43
C GLN A 329 -4.13 4.99 -1.50
N TRP A 330 -5.24 4.39 -1.95
CA TRP A 330 -5.25 3.39 -3.02
C TRP A 330 -5.75 3.98 -4.32
N GLY A 331 -6.96 4.56 -4.31
CA GLY A 331 -7.65 4.96 -5.53
C GLY A 331 -7.86 3.77 -6.48
N GLN A 332 -7.83 4.08 -7.78
CA GLN A 332 -7.96 3.10 -8.86
C GLN A 332 -6.83 3.27 -9.85
N ALA A 333 -6.60 2.26 -10.70
CA ALA A 333 -5.63 2.34 -11.78
C ALA A 333 -6.30 2.36 -13.16
N LEU A 334 -5.59 2.88 -14.14
CA LEU A 334 -6.06 3.08 -15.51
C LEU A 334 -4.99 2.59 -16.49
N GLN A 335 -5.42 1.94 -17.58
CA GLN A 335 -4.59 1.68 -18.75
C GLN A 335 -5.35 2.19 -19.97
N LEU A 336 -4.74 3.07 -20.78
CA LEU A 336 -5.35 3.51 -22.04
C LEU A 336 -5.42 2.33 -23.01
N LEU A 337 -6.48 2.27 -23.82
CA LEU A 337 -6.69 1.14 -24.73
C LEU A 337 -6.38 1.52 -26.18
N ASP A 338 -5.64 0.66 -26.85
CA ASP A 338 -5.44 0.67 -28.29
C ASP A 338 -6.07 -0.56 -28.93
N ALA A 339 -6.87 -0.37 -29.97
CA ALA A 339 -7.51 -1.45 -30.70
C ALA A 339 -6.54 -2.22 -31.61
N SER A 340 -5.40 -1.63 -31.98
CA SER A 340 -4.48 -2.25 -32.95
C SER A 340 -3.01 -1.90 -32.68
N ASN A 341 -2.12 -2.30 -33.59
CA ASN A 341 -0.68 -2.00 -33.56
C ASN A 341 -0.27 -1.03 -34.70
N GLY A 342 -1.21 -0.18 -35.14
CA GLY A 342 -0.97 0.81 -36.18
C GLY A 342 0.03 1.90 -35.78
N PRO A 343 0.41 2.79 -36.72
CA PRO A 343 1.35 3.89 -36.44
C PRO A 343 0.76 4.98 -35.53
N LEU A 344 -0.56 4.96 -35.31
CA LEU A 344 -1.28 5.84 -34.38
C LEU A 344 -2.28 4.97 -33.60
N PRO A 345 -2.60 5.35 -32.35
CA PRO A 345 -3.56 4.61 -31.54
C PRO A 345 -4.93 4.61 -32.18
N THR A 346 -5.56 3.43 -32.19
CA THR A 346 -6.91 3.23 -32.73
C THR A 346 -7.89 3.14 -31.56
N PRO A 347 -8.90 4.02 -31.49
CA PRO A 347 -9.88 3.98 -30.40
C PRO A 347 -10.62 2.65 -30.34
N VAL A 348 -10.76 2.08 -29.14
CA VAL A 348 -11.60 0.90 -28.90
C VAL A 348 -13.05 1.34 -28.77
N VAL A 349 -13.86 1.07 -29.80
CA VAL A 349 -15.28 1.48 -29.83
C VAL A 349 -16.20 0.30 -29.53
N PHE A 350 -16.92 0.39 -28.42
CA PHE A 350 -17.92 -0.58 -27.99
C PHE A 350 -19.27 -0.30 -28.65
N THR A 351 -19.91 -1.35 -29.16
CA THR A 351 -21.30 -1.37 -29.63
C THR A 351 -22.07 -2.32 -28.72
N GLU A 352 -23.13 -1.82 -28.10
CA GLU A 352 -23.99 -2.59 -27.20
C GLU A 352 -24.41 -3.94 -27.82
N GLY A 353 -24.33 -5.00 -27.02
CA GLY A 353 -24.64 -6.36 -27.43
C GLY A 353 -23.54 -7.07 -28.21
N LYS A 354 -22.49 -6.38 -28.69
CA LYS A 354 -21.32 -7.03 -29.30
C LYS A 354 -20.35 -7.56 -28.25
N ASN A 355 -19.63 -8.62 -28.63
CA ASN A 355 -18.57 -9.22 -27.83
C ASN A 355 -17.19 -8.71 -28.27
N TYR A 356 -16.36 -8.35 -27.30
CA TYR A 356 -14.98 -7.90 -27.48
C TYR A 356 -14.05 -8.83 -26.71
N ASN A 357 -13.07 -9.42 -27.39
CA ASN A 357 -12.12 -10.34 -26.73
C ASN A 357 -10.87 -9.57 -26.30
N PHE A 358 -10.47 -9.71 -25.04
CA PHE A 358 -9.25 -9.13 -24.50
C PHE A 358 -8.27 -10.22 -24.07
N GLU A 359 -7.01 -10.06 -24.44
CA GLU A 359 -5.88 -10.80 -23.88
C GLU A 359 -5.32 -10.01 -22.69
N CYS A 360 -5.31 -10.65 -21.51
CA CYS A 360 -4.66 -10.13 -20.32
C CYS A 360 -3.33 -10.85 -20.10
N ASN A 361 -2.23 -10.11 -20.20
CA ASN A 361 -0.89 -10.62 -19.92
C ASN A 361 -0.43 -10.18 -18.53
N PHE A 362 0.17 -11.09 -17.77
CA PHE A 362 0.73 -10.84 -16.45
C PHE A 362 2.26 -11.00 -16.48
N SER A 363 2.93 -10.12 -15.74
CA SER A 363 4.37 -10.18 -15.51
C SER A 363 4.81 -11.47 -14.82
N GLY A 364 6.12 -11.69 -14.86
CA GLY A 364 6.79 -12.77 -14.17
C GLY A 364 6.71 -12.69 -12.64
N ASP A 365 6.13 -11.62 -12.07
CA ASP A 365 5.77 -11.43 -10.65
C ASP A 365 4.23 -11.29 -10.40
N ARG A 366 3.38 -11.29 -11.45
CA ARG A 366 1.93 -11.00 -11.39
C ARG A 366 1.56 -9.63 -10.78
N VAL A 367 2.54 -8.77 -10.52
CA VAL A 367 2.35 -7.42 -10.00
C VAL A 367 1.84 -6.49 -11.10
N ILE A 368 2.35 -6.68 -12.33
CA ILE A 368 1.99 -5.91 -13.52
C ILE A 368 1.11 -6.77 -14.42
N LEU A 369 0.10 -6.16 -15.00
CA LEU A 369 -0.74 -6.76 -16.04
C LEU A 369 -0.97 -5.77 -17.18
N HIS A 370 -1.45 -6.28 -18.31
CA HIS A 370 -1.78 -5.49 -19.49
C HIS A 370 -2.99 -6.10 -20.20
N MET A 371 -3.98 -5.27 -20.55
CA MET A 371 -5.17 -5.64 -21.30
C MET A 371 -5.04 -5.18 -22.75
N GLN A 372 -4.97 -6.13 -23.69
CA GLN A 372 -4.94 -5.84 -25.13
C GLN A 372 -6.22 -6.32 -25.78
N LEU A 373 -6.86 -5.48 -26.61
CA LEU A 373 -7.97 -5.94 -27.46
C LEU A 373 -7.41 -6.90 -28.52
N CYS A 374 -8.00 -8.08 -28.65
CA CYS A 374 -7.69 -9.02 -29.73
C CYS A 374 -8.27 -8.52 -31.06
N PRO A 375 -7.50 -8.59 -32.17
CA PRO A 375 -8.03 -8.26 -33.49
C PRO A 375 -9.09 -9.28 -33.95
N GLU A 376 -10.11 -8.82 -34.67
CA GLU A 376 -11.20 -9.68 -35.19
C GLU A 376 -10.68 -10.82 -36.10
N SER A 377 -9.53 -10.65 -36.76
CA SER A 377 -8.94 -11.63 -37.67
C SER A 377 -8.15 -12.75 -36.99
N GLY A 378 -8.09 -12.81 -35.64
CA GLY A 378 -7.53 -13.94 -34.89
C GLY A 378 -6.01 -14.18 -35.04
N ASN A 379 -5.29 -13.32 -35.77
CA ASN A 379 -3.84 -13.32 -35.90
C ASN A 379 -3.36 -11.87 -35.84
N GLY A 380 -2.99 -11.42 -34.64
CA GLY A 380 -2.30 -10.14 -34.43
C GLY A 380 -0.89 -10.39 -33.93
N GLU A 381 0.09 -9.62 -34.39
CA GLU A 381 1.49 -9.76 -33.91
C GLU A 381 1.64 -9.48 -32.40
N MET A 382 0.66 -8.81 -31.78
CA MET A 382 0.65 -8.42 -30.37
C MET A 382 -0.11 -9.37 -29.44
N THR A 383 -0.93 -10.29 -29.98
CA THR A 383 -1.81 -11.16 -29.19
C THR A 383 -1.87 -12.56 -29.81
N GLU A 384 -1.87 -13.60 -28.98
CA GLU A 384 -2.04 -14.98 -29.39
C GLU A 384 -3.48 -15.46 -29.14
N CYS A 385 -4.47 -14.61 -29.46
CA CYS A 385 -5.88 -14.98 -29.36
C CYS A 385 -6.22 -15.94 -30.49
N GLU A 386 -6.58 -17.19 -30.17
CA GLU A 386 -7.06 -18.13 -31.19
C GLU A 386 -8.32 -17.55 -31.84
N GLY A 387 -8.25 -17.29 -33.15
CA GLY A 387 -9.42 -16.85 -33.90
C GLY A 387 -10.56 -17.84 -33.73
N LYS A 388 -11.70 -17.40 -33.21
CA LYS A 388 -12.94 -18.17 -33.33
C LYS A 388 -13.26 -18.24 -34.82
N THR A 389 -12.90 -19.33 -35.48
CA THR A 389 -13.51 -19.71 -36.76
C THR A 389 -15.01 -19.77 -36.51
N THR A 390 -15.70 -18.83 -37.17
CA THR A 390 -17.15 -18.59 -37.23
C THR A 390 -18.04 -19.79 -36.97
#